data_AF-A0A924L054-F1
#
_entry.id   AF-A0A924L054-F1
#
_cell.length_a   1.000
_cell.length_b   1.000
_cell.length_c   1.000
_cell.angle_alpha   90.00
_cell.angle_beta   90.00
_cell.angle_gamma   90.00
#
_symmetry.space_group_name_H-M   'P 1'
#
loop_
_entity.id
_entity.type
_entity.pdbx_description
1 polymer ?
#
loop_
_entity_poly.entity_id
_entity_poly.type
_entity_poly.pdbx_seq_one_letter_code
_entity_poly.pdbx_strand_id
1 'polypeptide(L)'
;MKPLFIILIAAALFSCKTNSNSNDLYGTWKVKFADGTKGEVRFSKNGTHNYFMDGKLFSSGKSTFKNDTLREFDPICNDIGNYYSTYKVDFLAGDSMRFTAIEDSCKPRRLGLDGGMFYLIKRPVK
;
A
#
# COMPACT_ATOMS: atom_id res chain seq x y z
N MET A 1 34.72 52.21 7.33
CA MET A 1 34.64 50.84 7.90
C MET A 1 33.38 50.19 7.32
N LYS A 2 33.54 49.02 6.69
CA LYS A 2 32.60 48.40 5.73
C LYS A 2 31.52 47.57 6.45
N PRO A 3 30.21 47.78 6.21
CA PRO A 3 29.17 46.85 6.64
C PRO A 3 28.82 45.93 5.45
N LEU A 4 29.56 44.84 5.28
CA LEU A 4 29.34 43.95 4.13
C LEU A 4 29.69 42.50 4.49
N PHE A 5 29.09 41.97 5.55
CA PHE A 5 29.35 40.59 5.99
C PHE A 5 28.17 39.85 6.62
N ILE A 6 26.92 40.33 6.49
CA ILE A 6 25.77 39.72 7.19
C ILE A 6 24.76 39.02 6.25
N ILE A 7 24.96 39.02 4.92
CA ILE A 7 23.94 38.51 3.99
C ILE A 7 24.14 37.03 3.59
N LEU A 8 25.29 36.39 3.89
CA LEU A 8 25.59 35.05 3.34
C LEU A 8 25.11 33.83 4.15
N ILE A 9 24.52 34.00 5.35
CA ILE A 9 24.17 32.84 6.21
C ILE A 9 22.70 32.41 6.07
N ALA A 10 21.83 33.24 5.47
CA ALA A 10 20.39 32.95 5.38
C ALA A 10 19.99 32.01 4.23
N ALA A 11 20.88 31.70 3.28
CA ALA A 11 20.54 30.92 2.08
C ALA A 11 20.69 29.39 2.24
N ALA A 12 21.21 28.90 3.37
CA ALA A 12 21.55 27.48 3.53
C ALA A 12 20.41 26.57 4.06
N LEU A 13 19.22 27.12 4.38
CA LEU A 13 18.12 26.34 4.97
C LEU A 13 17.05 25.86 3.97
N PHE A 14 17.26 26.04 2.66
CA PHE A 14 16.23 25.77 1.63
C PHE A 14 16.50 24.56 0.72
N SER A 15 17.11 23.48 1.23
CA SER A 15 17.20 22.24 0.43
C SER A 15 17.13 20.96 1.24
N CYS A 16 15.97 20.71 1.82
CA CYS A 16 15.45 19.35 1.97
C CYS A 16 13.99 19.33 1.47
N LYS A 17 13.78 19.57 0.18
CA LYS A 17 12.63 18.92 -0.49
C LYS A 17 13.02 17.47 -0.68
N THR A 18 12.94 16.69 0.40
CA THR A 18 12.69 15.26 0.23
C THR A 18 11.37 15.20 -0.52
N ASN A 19 11.43 14.94 -1.83
CA ASN A 19 10.33 14.28 -2.50
C ASN A 19 10.19 12.94 -1.78
N SER A 20 9.51 12.94 -0.63
CA SER A 20 8.94 11.73 -0.11
C SER A 20 7.96 11.35 -1.19
N ASN A 21 8.36 10.42 -2.07
CA ASN A 21 7.40 9.47 -2.58
C ASN A 21 6.81 8.86 -1.30
N SER A 22 5.73 9.46 -0.80
CA SER A 22 5.07 8.95 0.38
C SER A 22 4.68 7.54 0.00
N ASN A 23 5.25 6.55 0.68
CA ASN A 23 4.80 5.17 0.59
C ASN A 23 3.31 5.16 0.86
N ASP A 24 2.53 5.16 -0.23
CA ASP A 24 1.09 5.29 -0.18
C ASP A 24 0.50 4.01 -0.72
N LEU A 25 -0.19 3.28 0.14
CA LEU A 25 -0.94 2.08 -0.24
C LEU A 25 -2.20 2.44 -1.03
N TYR A 26 -2.77 3.63 -0.82
CA TYR A 26 -4.07 3.96 -1.37
C TYR A 26 -4.01 4.09 -2.90
N GLY A 27 -5.03 3.55 -3.56
CA GLY A 27 -5.12 3.47 -5.02
C GLY A 27 -5.63 2.13 -5.53
N THR A 28 -5.65 2.00 -6.85
CA THR A 28 -5.99 0.78 -7.56
C THR A 28 -4.71 0.09 -8.01
N TRP A 29 -4.59 -1.19 -7.71
CA TRP A 29 -3.43 -2.01 -7.99
C TRP A 29 -3.83 -3.30 -8.70
N LYS A 30 -3.04 -3.73 -9.67
CA LYS A 30 -3.19 -5.03 -10.33
C LYS A 30 -2.19 -6.03 -9.80
N VAL A 31 -2.60 -7.29 -9.77
CA VAL A 31 -1.75 -8.44 -9.52
C VAL A 31 -1.98 -9.48 -10.62
N LYS A 32 -0.91 -10.18 -11.00
CA LYS A 32 -1.00 -11.36 -11.84
C LYS A 32 -0.56 -12.56 -11.01
N PHE A 33 -1.46 -13.50 -10.81
CA PHE A 33 -1.19 -14.72 -10.08
C PHE A 33 -0.42 -15.72 -10.96
N ALA A 34 0.21 -16.71 -10.33
CA ALA A 34 1.03 -17.70 -11.03
C ALA A 34 0.23 -18.55 -12.03
N ASP A 35 -1.06 -18.77 -11.76
CA ASP A 35 -2.02 -19.46 -12.63
C ASP A 35 -2.48 -18.61 -13.84
N GLY A 36 -2.01 -17.36 -13.94
CA GLY A 36 -2.38 -16.42 -15.00
C GLY A 36 -3.61 -15.58 -14.70
N THR A 37 -4.34 -15.86 -13.62
CA THR A 37 -5.50 -15.09 -13.17
C THR A 37 -5.08 -13.65 -12.86
N LYS A 38 -5.94 -12.69 -13.23
CA LYS A 38 -5.70 -11.27 -13.00
C LYS A 38 -6.58 -10.78 -11.84
N GLY A 39 -5.93 -10.26 -10.81
CA GLY A 39 -6.58 -9.60 -9.70
C GLY A 39 -6.41 -8.09 -9.76
N GLU A 40 -7.36 -7.38 -9.18
CA GLU A 40 -7.25 -5.97 -8.84
C GLU A 40 -7.63 -5.76 -7.38
N VAL A 41 -6.92 -4.87 -6.69
CA VAL A 41 -7.30 -4.39 -5.35
C VAL A 41 -7.39 -2.88 -5.35
N ARG A 42 -8.41 -2.36 -4.66
CA ARG A 42 -8.61 -0.93 -4.44
C ARG A 42 -8.51 -0.64 -2.95
N PHE A 43 -7.41 -0.04 -2.51
CA PHE A 43 -7.24 0.44 -1.14
C PHE A 43 -7.75 1.88 -1.02
N SER A 44 -8.67 2.12 -0.09
CA SER A 44 -9.37 3.39 0.06
C SER A 44 -8.99 4.08 1.38
N LYS A 45 -8.90 5.42 1.35
CA LYS A 45 -8.53 6.23 2.53
C LYS A 45 -9.55 6.19 3.67
N ASN A 46 -10.78 5.74 3.39
CA ASN A 46 -11.83 5.54 4.39
C ASN A 46 -11.68 4.24 5.19
N GLY A 47 -10.58 3.50 5.00
CA GLY A 47 -10.27 2.29 5.76
C GLY A 47 -10.91 1.01 5.20
N THR A 48 -11.21 0.99 3.90
CA THR A 48 -11.74 -0.20 3.22
C THR A 48 -10.88 -0.61 2.04
N HIS A 49 -11.01 -1.88 1.67
CA HIS A 49 -10.48 -2.40 0.42
C HIS A 49 -11.54 -3.18 -0.35
N ASN A 50 -11.33 -3.31 -1.65
CA ASN A 50 -12.13 -4.15 -2.53
C ASN A 50 -11.22 -4.96 -3.43
N TYR A 51 -11.34 -6.28 -3.39
CA TYR A 51 -10.66 -7.22 -4.28
C TYR A 51 -11.59 -7.56 -5.45
N PHE A 52 -11.04 -7.53 -6.66
CA PHE A 52 -11.74 -7.89 -7.89
C PHE A 52 -10.97 -8.99 -8.61
N MET A 53 -11.70 -9.96 -9.14
CA MET A 53 -11.18 -11.05 -9.97
C MET A 53 -11.94 -10.99 -11.30
N ASP A 54 -11.21 -10.91 -12.42
CA ASP A 54 -11.79 -10.74 -13.76
C ASP A 54 -12.84 -9.61 -13.85
N GLY A 55 -12.57 -8.51 -13.15
CA GLY A 55 -13.42 -7.31 -13.13
C GLY A 55 -14.67 -7.41 -12.23
N LYS A 56 -14.93 -8.55 -11.60
CA LYS A 56 -16.04 -8.74 -10.65
C LYS A 56 -15.56 -8.59 -9.22
N LEU A 57 -16.37 -7.94 -8.38
CA LEU A 57 -16.09 -7.84 -6.94
C LEU A 57 -16.03 -9.25 -6.35
N PHE A 58 -14.88 -9.62 -5.82
CA PHE A 58 -14.62 -10.90 -5.19
C PHE A 58 -14.77 -10.82 -3.68
N SER A 59 -14.20 -9.77 -3.07
CA SER A 59 -14.36 -9.50 -1.65
C SER A 59 -14.23 -8.01 -1.32
N SER A 60 -14.84 -7.61 -0.20
CA SER A 60 -14.80 -6.26 0.33
C SER A 60 -14.60 -6.31 1.84
N GLY A 61 -13.65 -5.54 2.35
CA GLY A 61 -13.22 -5.63 3.74
C GLY A 61 -12.74 -4.30 4.31
N LYS A 62 -12.15 -4.39 5.50
CA LYS A 62 -11.56 -3.25 6.21
C LYS A 62 -10.06 -3.34 6.13
N SER A 63 -9.40 -2.23 5.88
CA SER A 63 -7.94 -2.15 5.87
C SER A 63 -7.45 -0.86 6.50
N THR A 64 -6.32 -0.94 7.20
CA THR A 64 -5.58 0.22 7.68
C THR A 64 -4.12 0.08 7.28
N PHE A 65 -3.49 1.22 7.00
CA PHE A 65 -2.09 1.24 6.58
C PHE A 65 -1.33 2.27 7.40
N LYS A 66 -0.27 1.81 8.08
CA LYS A 66 0.57 2.65 8.93
C LYS A 66 1.98 2.06 8.98
N ASN A 67 3.01 2.90 8.81
CA ASN A 67 4.42 2.51 8.91
C ASN A 67 4.74 1.27 8.05
N ASP A 68 4.38 1.32 6.76
CA ASP A 68 4.58 0.22 5.81
C ASP A 68 3.95 -1.12 6.23
N THR A 69 2.97 -1.07 7.14
CA THR A 69 2.20 -2.22 7.60
C THR A 69 0.75 -2.08 7.19
N LEU A 70 0.27 -3.04 6.39
CA LEU A 70 -1.14 -3.24 6.11
C LEU A 70 -1.73 -4.16 7.19
N ARG A 71 -2.83 -3.74 7.80
CA ARG A 71 -3.69 -4.58 8.61
C ARG A 71 -5.05 -4.67 7.94
N GLU A 72 -5.54 -5.88 7.66
CA GLU A 72 -6.82 -6.04 6.96
C GLU A 72 -7.69 -7.16 7.52
N PHE A 73 -8.99 -6.95 7.45
CA PHE A 73 -10.03 -7.94 7.67
C PHE A 73 -10.76 -8.18 6.36
N ASP A 74 -10.90 -9.45 5.98
CA ASP A 74 -11.59 -9.84 4.77
C ASP A 74 -12.63 -10.94 5.06
N PRO A 75 -13.89 -10.78 4.62
CA PRO A 75 -14.96 -11.75 4.86
C PRO A 75 -14.70 -13.16 4.33
N ILE A 76 -13.81 -13.34 3.34
CA ILE A 76 -13.43 -14.69 2.86
C ILE A 76 -12.75 -15.52 3.96
N CYS A 77 -12.33 -14.87 5.04
CA CYS A 77 -11.68 -15.47 6.20
C CYS A 77 -12.61 -15.58 7.42
N ASN A 78 -13.92 -15.34 7.25
CA ASN A 78 -14.91 -15.27 8.35
C ASN A 78 -15.04 -16.55 9.18
N ASP A 79 -14.60 -17.71 8.67
CA ASP A 79 -14.55 -18.96 9.44
C ASP A 79 -13.64 -18.85 10.69
N ILE A 80 -12.76 -17.83 10.73
CA ILE A 80 -11.85 -17.51 11.83
C ILE A 80 -12.38 -16.31 12.66
N GLY A 81 -13.64 -15.90 12.44
CA GLY A 81 -14.25 -14.73 13.07
C GLY A 81 -13.75 -13.39 12.49
N ASN A 82 -13.79 -12.32 13.28
CA ASN A 82 -13.26 -10.98 12.90
C ASN A 82 -11.73 -10.96 12.91
N TYR A 83 -11.10 -11.86 12.15
CA TYR A 83 -9.66 -12.04 12.11
C TYR A 83 -8.99 -11.00 11.20
N TYR A 84 -8.04 -10.25 11.75
CA TYR A 84 -7.23 -9.31 11.00
C TYR A 84 -5.86 -9.92 10.70
N SER A 85 -5.44 -9.92 9.44
CA SER A 85 -4.04 -10.18 9.08
C SER A 85 -3.22 -8.91 9.22
N THR A 86 -1.91 -9.12 9.27
CA THR A 86 -0.90 -8.08 9.20
C THR A 86 0.14 -8.45 8.14
N TYR A 87 0.46 -7.50 7.26
CA TYR A 87 1.45 -7.62 6.20
C TYR A 87 2.41 -6.44 6.22
N LYS A 88 3.70 -6.72 6.02
CA LYS A 88 4.66 -5.69 5.62
C LYS A 88 4.49 -5.39 4.14
N VAL A 89 4.56 -4.11 3.77
CA VAL A 89 4.47 -3.62 2.39
C VAL A 89 5.79 -2.98 2.00
N ASP A 90 6.52 -3.60 1.07
CA ASP A 90 7.76 -3.06 0.53
C ASP A 90 7.46 -2.35 -0.80
N PHE A 91 7.65 -1.02 -0.86
CA PHE A 91 7.52 -0.22 -2.08
C PHE A 91 8.84 -0.24 -2.86
N LEU A 92 8.82 -0.73 -4.10
CA LEU A 92 10.07 -0.94 -4.88
C LEU A 92 10.43 0.25 -5.77
N ALA A 93 9.46 0.79 -6.51
CA ALA A 93 9.67 1.92 -7.43
C ALA A 93 8.53 2.96 -7.39
N GLY A 94 7.71 2.95 -6.33
CA GLY A 94 6.56 3.85 -6.16
C GLY A 94 5.34 3.50 -7.02
N ASP A 95 5.49 2.63 -8.02
CA ASP A 95 4.44 2.05 -8.85
C ASP A 95 4.25 0.55 -8.61
N SER A 96 5.02 -0.02 -7.70
CA SER A 96 5.08 -1.45 -7.43
C SER A 96 5.33 -1.70 -5.96
N MET A 97 4.66 -2.73 -5.44
CA MET A 97 4.78 -3.14 -4.04
C MET A 97 4.79 -4.65 -3.90
N ARG A 98 5.46 -5.14 -2.85
CA ARG A 98 5.45 -6.52 -2.42
C ARG A 98 4.85 -6.62 -1.02
N PHE A 99 4.01 -7.62 -0.79
CA PHE A 99 3.53 -7.94 0.53
C PHE A 99 4.34 -9.11 1.13
N THR A 100 4.60 -9.04 2.42
CA THR A 100 5.18 -10.15 3.20
C THR A 100 4.31 -10.37 4.42
N ALA A 101 3.82 -11.59 4.63
CA ALA A 101 2.99 -11.91 5.79
C ALA A 101 3.80 -11.71 7.09
N ILE A 102 3.24 -10.93 8.01
CA ILE A 102 3.68 -10.89 9.42
C ILE A 102 2.82 -11.85 10.21
N GLU A 103 1.50 -11.76 10.02
CA GLU A 103 0.51 -12.62 10.66
C GLU A 103 -0.68 -12.79 9.72
N ASP A 104 -0.85 -13.98 9.13
CA ASP A 104 -2.10 -14.34 8.45
C ASP A 104 -2.32 -15.86 8.53
N SER A 105 -3.29 -16.30 9.33
CA SER A 105 -3.71 -17.70 9.40
C SER A 105 -4.68 -18.10 8.28
N CYS A 106 -5.34 -17.14 7.61
CA CYS A 106 -6.29 -17.38 6.54
C CYS A 106 -5.58 -17.79 5.24
N LYS A 107 -5.62 -19.10 4.95
CA LYS A 107 -4.88 -19.67 3.81
C LYS A 107 -5.25 -19.04 2.45
N PRO A 108 -6.53 -18.81 2.09
CA PRO A 108 -6.88 -18.21 0.80
C PRO A 108 -6.27 -16.82 0.59
N ARG A 109 -6.36 -15.95 1.62
CA ARG A 109 -5.78 -14.60 1.59
C ARG A 109 -4.25 -14.65 1.54
N ARG A 110 -3.63 -15.47 2.38
CA ARG A 110 -2.17 -15.66 2.39
C ARG A 110 -1.62 -16.10 1.04
N LEU A 111 -2.29 -17.02 0.34
CA LEU A 111 -1.89 -17.45 -1.00
C LEU A 111 -1.99 -16.33 -2.06
N GLY A 112 -2.89 -15.36 -1.87
CA GLY A 112 -3.05 -14.24 -2.78
C GLY A 112 -2.10 -13.06 -2.51
N LEU A 113 -1.67 -12.90 -1.25
CA LEU A 113 -0.90 -11.72 -0.83
C LEU A 113 0.54 -12.01 -0.48
N ASP A 114 0.85 -13.10 0.22
CA ASP A 114 2.21 -13.32 0.72
C ASP A 114 3.20 -13.54 -0.44
N GLY A 115 4.22 -12.68 -0.54
CA GLY A 115 5.13 -12.59 -1.67
C GLY A 115 4.53 -11.97 -2.94
N GLY A 116 3.25 -11.59 -2.93
CA GLY A 116 2.51 -11.04 -4.05
C GLY A 116 3.08 -9.71 -4.53
N MET A 117 3.28 -9.60 -5.85
CA MET A 117 3.74 -8.38 -6.51
C MET A 117 2.58 -7.63 -7.14
N PHE A 118 2.35 -6.41 -6.68
CA PHE A 118 1.27 -5.55 -7.11
C PHE A 118 1.81 -4.34 -7.84
N TYR A 119 1.10 -3.90 -8.88
CA TYR A 119 1.49 -2.80 -9.73
C TYR A 119 0.38 -1.76 -9.77
N LEU A 120 0.74 -0.50 -9.60
CA LEU A 120 -0.19 0.62 -9.57
C LEU A 120 -0.87 0.78 -10.92
N ILE A 121 -2.19 0.91 -10.90
CA ILE A 121 -2.99 1.34 -12.04
C ILE A 121 -3.28 2.83 -11.91
N LYS A 122 -3.76 3.25 -10.73
CA LYS A 122 -4.26 4.61 -10.52
C LYS A 122 -4.18 5.00 -9.05
N ARG A 123 -3.72 6.24 -8.78
CA ARG A 123 -3.79 6.86 -7.44
C ARG A 123 -5.20 7.40 -7.14
N PRO A 124 -5.60 7.52 -5.87
CA PRO A 124 -6.85 8.16 -5.50
C PRO A 124 -6.91 9.58 -6.08
N VAL A 125 -8.08 10.00 -6.53
CA VAL A 125 -8.31 11.41 -6.86
C VAL A 125 -8.22 12.20 -5.56
N LYS A 126 -7.45 13.30 -5.56
CA LYS A 126 -7.29 14.18 -4.39
C LYS A 126 -8.59 14.86 -4.03
#